data_AF-A0A948G769-F1
#
_entry.id   AF-A0A948G769-F1
#
_cell.length_a   1.000
_cell.length_b   1.000
_cell.length_c   1.000
_cell.angle_alpha   90.00
_cell.angle_beta   90.00
_cell.angle_gamma   90.00
#
_symmetry.space_group_name_H-M   'P 1'
#
loop_
_entity.id
_entity.type
_entity.pdbx_description
1 polymer ?
#
loop_
_entity_poly.entity_id
_entity_poly.type
_entity_poly.pdbx_seq_one_letter_code
_entity_poly.pdbx_strand_id
1 'polypeptide(L)'
;PAARFCGECGQPIDAPPAAAAPPAPAAPPAPGPPPAPTPPPAPAPPPAPAPPPAPGASAPEPAPSAIPAAKACPSCGTASEEEGAAFCGECGAGL
;
A
#
# COMPACT_ATOMS: atom_id res chain seq x y z
N PRO A 1 16.47 -87.30 3.00
CA PRO A 1 17.30 -87.92 1.93
C PRO A 1 18.76 -87.95 2.42
N ALA A 2 19.47 -89.07 2.24
CA ALA A 2 20.85 -89.23 2.74
C ALA A 2 21.86 -89.22 1.58
N ALA A 3 22.76 -88.24 1.56
CA ALA A 3 23.78 -88.06 0.52
C ALA A 3 24.69 -89.28 0.35
N ARG A 4 25.17 -89.52 -0.87
CA ARG A 4 26.10 -90.61 -1.21
C ARG A 4 27.53 -90.08 -1.28
N PHE A 5 28.48 -90.79 -0.68
CA PHE A 5 29.89 -90.40 -0.60
C PHE A 5 30.78 -91.44 -1.29
N CYS A 6 31.90 -91.00 -1.85
CA CYS A 6 32.89 -91.87 -2.47
C CYS A 6 33.56 -92.75 -1.39
N GLY A 7 33.58 -94.06 -1.59
CA GLY A 7 34.14 -95.00 -0.61
C GLY A 7 35.67 -94.99 -0.48
N GLU A 8 36.38 -94.44 -1.46
CA GLU A 8 37.86 -94.45 -1.48
C GLU A 8 38.47 -93.16 -0.91
N CYS A 9 37.88 -92.00 -1.22
CA CYS A 9 38.38 -90.69 -0.80
C CYS A 9 37.42 -89.88 0.09
N GLY A 10 36.21 -90.38 0.38
CA GLY A 10 35.27 -89.80 1.34
C GLY A 10 34.48 -88.57 0.88
N GLN A 11 34.68 -88.06 -0.34
CA GLN A 11 34.03 -86.84 -0.84
C GLN A 11 32.57 -87.12 -1.28
N PRO A 12 31.60 -86.21 -1.05
CA PRO A 12 30.23 -86.39 -1.55
C PRO A 12 30.18 -86.42 -3.07
N ILE A 13 29.58 -87.47 -3.64
CA ILE A 13 29.48 -87.68 -5.09
C ILE A 13 28.29 -86.88 -5.68
N ASP A 14 27.28 -86.60 -4.86
CA ASP A 14 26.00 -86.02 -5.30
C ASP A 14 25.65 -84.74 -4.52
N ALA A 15 26.66 -83.97 -4.10
CA ALA A 15 26.36 -82.62 -3.62
C ALA A 15 25.96 -81.79 -4.85
N PRO A 16 24.69 -81.34 -5.00
CA PRO A 16 24.40 -80.34 -6.01
C PRO A 16 25.34 -79.16 -5.74
N PRO A 17 25.95 -78.54 -6.76
CA PRO A 17 26.78 -77.36 -6.55
C PRO A 17 25.97 -76.43 -5.66
N ALA A 18 26.51 -76.08 -4.49
CA ALA A 18 25.81 -75.32 -3.48
C ALA A 18 25.14 -74.16 -4.21
N ALA A 19 23.81 -74.23 -4.35
CA ALA A 19 23.08 -73.41 -5.29
C ALA A 19 23.53 -71.99 -5.02
N ALA A 20 24.23 -71.38 -6.00
CA ALA A 20 24.81 -70.07 -5.81
C ALA A 20 23.67 -69.20 -5.29
N ALA A 21 23.82 -68.69 -4.06
CA ALA A 21 22.77 -67.93 -3.43
C ALA A 21 22.35 -66.85 -4.44
N PRO A 22 21.05 -66.63 -4.67
CA PRO A 22 20.62 -65.61 -5.62
C PRO A 22 21.32 -64.30 -5.27
N PRO A 23 21.75 -63.51 -6.27
CA PRO A 23 22.43 -62.25 -5.99
C PRO A 23 21.60 -61.43 -5.02
N ALA A 24 22.24 -60.90 -3.98
CA ALA A 24 21.57 -60.08 -2.99
C ALA A 24 20.82 -58.93 -3.72
N PRO A 25 19.61 -58.57 -3.26
CA PRO A 25 18.89 -57.46 -3.86
C PRO A 25 19.77 -56.20 -3.85
N ALA A 26 19.80 -55.49 -4.98
CA ALA A 26 20.57 -54.27 -5.10
C ALA A 26 20.13 -53.28 -4.00
N ALA A 27 21.11 -52.62 -3.38
CA ALA A 27 20.82 -51.59 -2.38
C ALA A 27 19.95 -50.49 -3.01
N PRO A 28 19.02 -49.90 -2.25
CA PRO A 28 18.22 -48.78 -2.75
C PRO A 28 19.13 -47.60 -3.10
N PRO A 29 18.73 -46.76 -4.08
CA PRO A 29 19.48 -45.56 -4.40
C PRO A 29 19.60 -44.65 -3.17
N ALA A 30 20.77 -44.02 -3.03
CA ALA A 30 20.99 -43.07 -1.94
C ALA A 30 20.02 -41.88 -2.04
N PRO A 31 19.60 -41.29 -0.91
CA PRO A 31 18.82 -40.06 -0.92
C PRO A 31 19.54 -38.96 -1.72
N GLY A 32 18.77 -38.20 -2.50
CA GLY A 32 19.28 -37.04 -3.23
C GLY A 32 19.76 -35.93 -2.28
N PRO A 33 20.55 -34.96 -2.79
CA PRO A 33 20.98 -33.83 -1.99
C PRO A 33 19.78 -32.98 -1.53
N PRO A 34 19.87 -32.33 -0.35
CA PRO A 34 18.82 -31.43 0.12
C PRO A 34 18.66 -30.22 -0.83
N PRO A 35 17.46 -29.60 -0.88
CA PRO A 35 17.24 -28.40 -1.67
C PRO A 35 18.11 -27.23 -1.19
N ALA A 36 18.49 -26.35 -2.11
CA ALA A 36 19.22 -25.13 -1.80
C ALA A 36 18.36 -24.16 -0.95
N PRO A 37 18.97 -23.35 -0.06
CA PRO A 37 18.24 -22.38 0.74
C PRO A 37 17.60 -21.30 -0.14
N THR A 38 16.40 -20.85 0.25
CA THR A 38 15.71 -19.71 -0.39
C THR A 38 16.41 -18.39 -0.05
N PRO A 39 16.61 -17.48 -1.00
CA PRO A 39 17.21 -16.16 -0.72
C PRO A 39 16.29 -15.30 0.17
N PRO A 40 16.87 -14.33 0.92
CA PRO A 40 16.09 -13.41 1.74
C PRO A 40 15.22 -12.47 0.88
N PRO A 41 14.11 -11.93 1.44
CA PRO A 41 13.26 -10.98 0.73
C PRO A 41 14.01 -9.67 0.42
N ALA A 42 13.61 -9.01 -0.68
CA ALA A 42 14.16 -7.72 -1.06
C ALA A 42 13.77 -6.59 -0.07
N PRO A 43 14.61 -5.55 0.11
CA PRO A 43 14.27 -4.40 0.94
C PRO A 43 13.02 -3.64 0.43
N ALA A 44 12.27 -3.03 1.35
CA ALA A 44 11.13 -2.16 1.01
C ALA A 44 11.61 -0.85 0.35
N PRO A 45 10.80 -0.25 -0.56
CA PRO A 45 11.12 1.04 -1.16
C PRO A 45 11.09 2.18 -0.13
N PRO A 46 11.84 3.28 -0.37
CA PRO A 46 11.82 4.45 0.51
C PRO A 46 10.46 5.18 0.47
N PRO A 47 10.12 5.93 1.54
CA PRO A 47 8.88 6.73 1.58
C PRO A 47 8.91 7.87 0.53
N ALA A 48 7.72 8.27 0.09
CA ALA A 48 7.55 9.39 -0.83
C ALA A 48 7.88 10.75 -0.15
N PRO A 49 8.32 11.77 -0.92
CA PRO A 49 8.55 13.12 -0.39
C PRO A 49 7.26 13.77 0.13
N ALA A 50 7.38 14.64 1.14
CA ALA A 50 6.26 15.42 1.67
C ALA A 50 5.80 16.50 0.65
N PRO A 51 4.50 16.85 0.63
CA PRO A 51 3.98 17.92 -0.23
C PRO A 51 4.50 19.30 0.21
N PRO A 52 4.58 20.28 -0.73
CA PRO A 52 4.99 21.64 -0.41
C PRO A 52 3.96 22.35 0.49
N PRO A 53 4.39 23.35 1.28
CA PRO A 53 3.48 24.17 2.08
C PRO A 53 2.52 24.98 1.18
N ALA A 54 1.27 25.12 1.63
CA ALA A 54 0.25 25.89 0.92
C ALA A 54 0.54 27.40 0.98
N PRO A 55 0.24 28.18 -0.07
CA PRO A 55 0.31 29.64 -0.05
C PRO A 55 -0.58 30.24 1.04
N GLY A 56 0.00 31.12 1.86
CA GLY A 56 -0.65 31.75 3.00
C GLY A 56 -1.83 32.65 2.62
N ALA A 57 -2.90 32.57 3.39
CA ALA A 57 -4.04 33.47 3.33
C ALA A 57 -3.62 34.86 3.86
N SER A 58 -3.53 35.84 2.96
CA SER A 58 -3.38 37.25 3.33
C SER A 58 -4.65 37.78 4.00
N ALA A 59 -4.46 38.66 4.99
CA ALA A 59 -5.44 39.20 5.94
C ALA A 59 -6.61 39.99 5.30
N PRO A 60 -7.76 40.12 6.00
CA PRO A 60 -8.88 40.94 5.54
C PRO A 60 -8.58 42.46 5.61
N GLU A 61 -9.09 43.16 4.59
CA GLU A 61 -8.94 44.57 4.24
C GLU A 61 -9.71 45.53 5.19
N PRO A 62 -9.25 46.78 5.44
CA PRO A 62 -9.92 47.72 6.33
C PRO A 62 -11.21 48.34 5.72
N ALA A 63 -12.31 48.33 6.48
CA ALA A 63 -13.59 48.91 6.07
C ALA A 63 -13.60 50.46 6.07
N PRO A 64 -14.21 51.13 5.08
CA PRO A 64 -14.28 52.59 5.03
C PRO A 64 -15.25 53.17 6.08
N SER A 65 -14.83 54.28 6.68
CA SER A 65 -15.58 55.06 7.68
C SER A 65 -16.92 55.57 7.14
N ALA A 66 -17.97 55.43 7.97
CA ALA A 66 -19.34 55.84 7.65
C ALA A 66 -19.47 57.37 7.48
N ILE A 67 -20.12 57.79 6.40
CA ILE A 67 -20.57 59.16 6.12
C ILE A 67 -21.75 59.50 7.05
N PRO A 68 -21.87 60.74 7.59
CA PRO A 68 -22.98 61.11 8.48
C PRO A 68 -24.34 60.98 7.78
N ALA A 69 -25.35 60.61 8.56
CA ALA A 69 -26.68 60.22 8.08
C ALA A 69 -27.42 61.38 7.38
N ALA A 70 -27.44 61.35 6.06
CA ALA A 70 -28.27 62.21 5.22
C ALA A 70 -29.75 62.15 5.65
N LYS A 71 -30.40 63.32 5.81
CA LYS A 71 -31.82 63.41 6.16
C LYS A 71 -32.66 63.03 4.93
N ALA A 72 -33.58 62.08 5.08
CA ALA A 72 -34.47 61.69 3.99
C ALA A 72 -35.58 62.75 3.76
N CYS A 73 -35.87 63.04 2.50
CA CYS A 73 -36.97 63.90 2.10
C CYS A 73 -38.32 63.32 2.57
N PRO A 74 -39.18 64.07 3.26
CA PRO A 74 -40.45 63.55 3.75
C PRO A 74 -41.47 63.25 2.64
N SER A 75 -41.31 63.82 1.44
CA SER A 75 -42.25 63.59 0.33
C SER A 75 -41.91 62.38 -0.54
N CYS A 76 -40.63 62.13 -0.83
CA CYS A 76 -40.22 61.02 -1.70
C CYS A 76 -39.28 60.00 -1.04
N GLY A 77 -38.76 60.30 0.16
CA GLY A 77 -37.85 59.43 0.90
C GLY A 77 -36.39 59.48 0.45
N THR A 78 -36.05 60.23 -0.59
CA THR A 78 -34.67 60.36 -1.07
C THR A 78 -33.78 61.02 -0.02
N ALA A 79 -32.62 60.43 0.26
CA ALA A 79 -31.61 61.02 1.12
C ALA A 79 -31.10 62.33 0.50
N SER A 80 -31.26 63.44 1.21
CA SER A 80 -30.72 64.72 0.77
C SER A 80 -29.27 64.82 1.24
N GLU A 81 -28.34 64.80 0.29
CA GLU A 81 -26.90 64.83 0.53
C GLU A 81 -26.37 66.24 0.81
N GLU A 82 -27.20 67.27 0.54
CA GLU A 82 -26.87 68.66 0.74
C GLU A 82 -27.48 69.13 2.08
N GLU A 83 -26.62 69.22 3.09
CA GLU A 83 -27.01 69.64 4.45
C GLU A 83 -27.43 71.13 4.40
N GLY A 84 -28.72 71.38 4.16
CA GLY A 84 -29.29 72.74 4.05
C GLY A 84 -30.04 73.04 2.75
N ALA A 85 -30.28 72.08 1.85
CA ALA A 85 -31.13 72.31 0.69
C ALA A 85 -32.58 72.64 1.13
N ALA A 86 -33.12 73.77 0.67
CA ALA A 86 -34.50 74.16 0.95
C ALA A 86 -35.54 73.35 0.17
N PHE A 87 -35.11 72.66 -0.89
CA PHE A 87 -35.96 71.85 -1.77
C PHE A 87 -35.26 70.55 -2.15
N CYS A 88 -36.02 69.48 -2.29
CA CYS A 88 -35.54 68.18 -2.76
C CYS A 88 -35.20 68.26 -4.24
N GLY A 89 -33.96 67.94 -4.61
CA GLY A 89 -33.53 67.93 -6.02
C GLY A 89 -34.24 66.87 -6.89
N GLU A 90 -34.88 65.88 -6.27
CA GLU A 90 -35.55 64.79 -6.99
C GLU A 90 -37.04 65.07 -7.24
N CYS A 91 -37.77 65.56 -6.23
CA CYS A 91 -39.22 65.78 -6.33
C CYS A 91 -39.65 67.24 -6.21
N GLY A 92 -38.73 68.16 -5.90
CA GLY A 92 -38.99 69.59 -5.74
C GLY A 92 -39.72 69.99 -4.46
N ALA A 93 -40.04 69.04 -3.57
CA ALA A 93 -40.71 69.33 -2.30
C ALA A 93 -39.79 70.09 -1.34
N GLY A 94 -40.35 70.96 -0.51
CA GLY A 94 -39.58 71.64 0.55
C GLY A 94 -39.05 70.66 1.60
N LEU A 95 -37.79 70.84 2.02
CA LEU A 95 -37.10 69.99 3.01
C LEU A 95 -37.06 70.63 4.40
#